data_AF-A0A8T4RHI0-F1
#
_entry.id   AF-A0A8T4RHI0-F1
#
_cell.length_a   1.000
_cell.length_b   1.000
_cell.length_c   1.000
_cell.angle_alpha   90.00
_cell.angle_beta   90.00
_cell.angle_gamma   90.00
#
_symmetry.space_group_name_H-M   'P 1'
#
loop_
_entity.id
_entity.type
_entity.pdbx_description
1 polymer ?
#
loop_
_entity_poly.entity_id
_entity_poly.type
_entity_poly.pdbx_seq_one_letter_code
_entity_poly.pdbx_strand_id
1 'polypeptide(L)'
;MTKFGTENRSSQEMIYEAAFEALQGADMTPDDMDAIVLSTTDSQINGERQRLMGPVVNSLLNTKKPVIRIPAVCGGGGAALWSA
;
A
#
# COMPACT_ATOMS: atom_id res chain seq x y z
N MET A 1 -7.93 -6.86 1.77
CA MET A 1 -8.24 -6.21 0.46
C MET A 1 -9.52 -5.43 0.71
N THR A 2 -9.59 -4.13 0.42
CA THR A 2 -10.80 -3.36 0.73
C THR A 2 -11.95 -3.69 -0.21
N LYS A 3 -13.17 -3.28 0.13
CA LYS A 3 -14.33 -3.40 -0.77
C LYS A 3 -14.18 -2.50 -1.99
N PHE A 4 -14.39 -3.05 -3.19
CA PHE A 4 -14.30 -2.30 -4.44
C PHE A 4 -15.59 -1.54 -4.70
N GLY A 5 -15.49 -0.26 -5.06
CA GLY A 5 -16.64 0.58 -5.33
C GLY A 5 -16.26 2.05 -5.48
N THR A 6 -17.27 2.91 -5.50
CA THR A 6 -17.07 4.36 -5.38
C THR A 6 -16.70 4.69 -3.95
N GLU A 7 -15.53 5.31 -3.75
CA GLU A 7 -15.05 5.64 -2.43
C GLU A 7 -14.73 7.12 -2.27
N ASN A 8 -15.04 7.63 -1.07
CA ASN A 8 -14.63 8.96 -0.62
C ASN A 8 -13.39 8.90 0.28
N ARG A 9 -12.95 7.69 0.64
CA ARG A 9 -11.78 7.43 1.47
C ARG A 9 -10.52 7.65 0.65
N SER A 10 -9.50 8.13 1.33
CA SER A 10 -8.18 8.30 0.77
C SER A 10 -7.48 6.95 0.56
N SER A 11 -6.52 6.91 -0.36
CA SER A 11 -5.68 5.73 -0.59
C SER A 11 -4.96 5.29 0.68
N GLN A 12 -4.59 6.24 1.56
CA GLN A 12 -3.94 5.97 2.84
C GLN A 12 -4.85 5.17 3.78
N GLU A 13 -6.12 5.56 3.90
CA GLU A 13 -7.10 4.85 4.72
C GLU A 13 -7.35 3.44 4.18
N MET A 14 -7.47 3.30 2.86
CA MET A 14 -7.67 1.99 2.22
C MET A 14 -6.44 1.08 2.36
N ILE A 15 -5.23 1.64 2.25
CA ILE A 15 -3.99 0.90 2.48
C ILE A 15 -3.93 0.41 3.94
N TYR A 16 -4.25 1.29 4.89
CA TYR A 16 -4.25 0.93 6.32
C TYR A 16 -5.22 -0.22 6.62
N GLU A 17 -6.48 -0.12 6.17
CA GLU A 17 -7.47 -1.20 6.32
C GLU A 17 -6.97 -2.52 5.71
N ALA A 18 -6.61 -2.50 4.43
CA ALA A 18 -6.24 -3.73 3.74
C ALA A 18 -4.96 -4.37 4.30
N ALA A 19 -4.00 -3.56 4.76
CA ALA A 19 -2.76 -4.06 5.36
C ALA A 19 -3.01 -4.68 6.73
N PHE A 20 -3.79 -4.02 7.61
CA PHE A 20 -4.09 -4.55 8.94
C PHE A 20 -4.94 -5.82 8.89
N GLU A 21 -5.92 -5.90 8.00
CA GLU A 21 -6.69 -7.12 7.79
C GLU A 21 -5.80 -8.28 7.31
N ALA A 22 -4.84 -8.01 6.42
CA ALA A 22 -3.93 -9.02 5.91
C ALA A 22 -2.97 -9.53 6.99
N LEU A 23 -2.38 -8.61 7.78
CA LEU A 23 -1.53 -8.95 8.90
C LEU A 23 -2.29 -9.77 9.96
N GLN A 24 -3.52 -9.37 10.30
CA GLN A 24 -4.36 -10.11 11.23
C GLN A 24 -4.70 -11.51 10.71
N GLY A 25 -5.03 -11.64 9.42
CA GLY A 25 -5.29 -12.93 8.80
C GLY A 25 -4.07 -13.86 8.75
N ALA A 26 -2.87 -13.30 8.82
CA ALA A 26 -1.60 -14.03 8.85
C ALA A 26 -1.05 -14.26 10.26
N ASP A 27 -1.72 -13.78 11.32
CA ASP A 27 -1.20 -13.74 12.70
C ASP A 27 0.18 -13.07 12.80
N MET A 28 0.36 -11.97 12.07
CA MET A 28 1.61 -11.21 11.97
C MET A 28 1.43 -9.77 12.44
N THR A 29 2.54 -9.14 12.83
CA THR A 29 2.67 -7.72 13.11
C THR A 29 3.51 -7.01 12.04
N PRO A 30 3.47 -5.67 11.94
CA PRO A 30 4.31 -4.94 10.99
C PRO A 30 5.83 -5.17 11.17
N ASP A 31 6.28 -5.57 12.36
CA ASP A 31 7.69 -5.83 12.65
C ASP A 31 8.18 -7.17 12.08
N ASP A 32 7.26 -8.10 11.83
CA ASP A 32 7.54 -9.43 11.26
C ASP A 32 7.78 -9.38 9.73
N MET A 33 7.48 -8.25 9.08
CA MET A 33 7.75 -8.06 7.66
C MET A 33 9.22 -7.70 7.43
N ASP A 34 9.85 -8.22 6.37
CA ASP A 34 11.21 -7.81 5.98
C ASP A 34 11.22 -6.58 5.07
N ALA A 35 10.20 -6.43 4.24
CA ALA A 35 10.04 -5.34 3.28
C ALA A 35 8.57 -5.14 2.92
N ILE A 36 8.26 -4.01 2.28
CA ILE A 36 6.94 -3.70 1.72
C ILE A 36 7.11 -3.44 0.23
N VAL A 37 6.47 -4.23 -0.61
CA VAL A 37 6.42 -3.97 -2.06
C VAL A 37 5.10 -3.29 -2.39
N LEU A 38 5.19 -2.09 -2.95
CA LEU A 38 4.06 -1.21 -3.17
C LEU A 38 3.96 -0.82 -4.66
N SER A 39 2.79 -1.02 -5.25
CA SER A 39 2.45 -0.39 -6.53
C SER A 39 1.43 0.71 -6.32
N THR A 40 1.79 1.93 -6.74
CA THR A 40 0.86 3.07 -6.81
C THR A 40 1.05 3.84 -8.11
N THR A 41 -0.04 4.37 -8.63
CA THR A 41 -0.02 5.25 -9.80
C THR A 41 -0.22 6.69 -9.37
N ASP A 42 0.68 7.57 -9.81
CA ASP A 42 0.50 9.01 -9.64
C ASP A 42 -0.28 9.57 -10.82
N SER A 43 -1.30 10.38 -10.54
CA SER A 43 -2.12 10.99 -11.59
C SER A 43 -2.47 12.42 -11.23
N GLN A 44 -2.51 13.31 -12.22
CA GLN A 44 -2.95 14.69 -12.00
C GLN A 44 -4.44 14.80 -11.65
N ILE A 45 -5.23 13.78 -11.97
CA ILE A 45 -6.70 13.82 -11.88
C ILE A 45 -7.28 12.98 -10.73
N ASN A 46 -6.47 12.23 -9.98
CA ASN A 46 -6.96 11.35 -8.92
C ASN A 46 -7.30 12.06 -7.59
N GLY A 47 -7.27 13.39 -7.55
CA GLY A 47 -7.58 14.21 -6.37
C GLY A 47 -6.52 14.20 -5.27
N GLU A 48 -5.68 13.15 -5.20
CA GLU A 48 -4.62 13.02 -4.22
C GLU A 48 -3.34 13.73 -4.65
N ARG A 49 -2.83 14.62 -3.79
CA ARG A 49 -1.56 15.33 -4.01
C ARG A 49 -0.34 14.53 -3.58
N GLN A 50 -0.51 13.49 -2.75
CA GLN A 50 0.60 12.69 -2.26
C GLN A 50 1.22 11.85 -3.39
N ARG A 51 2.54 11.90 -3.49
CA ARG A 51 3.34 11.17 -4.51
C ARG A 51 4.39 10.25 -3.89
N LEU A 52 4.77 10.54 -2.65
CA LEU A 52 5.80 9.81 -1.93
C LEU A 52 5.15 8.78 -0.99
N MET A 53 4.49 7.78 -1.58
CA MET A 53 3.66 6.85 -0.80
C MET A 53 4.49 5.93 0.11
N GLY A 54 5.75 5.63 -0.21
CA GLY A 54 6.59 4.75 0.62
C GLY A 54 6.73 5.22 2.07
N PRO A 55 7.23 6.45 2.32
CA PRO A 55 7.29 7.03 3.66
C PRO A 55 5.93 7.15 4.35
N VAL A 56 4.84 7.36 3.59
CA VAL A 56 3.49 7.38 4.14
C VAL A 56 3.11 6.01 4.68
N VAL A 57 3.36 4.93 3.93
CA VAL A 57 3.11 3.56 4.39
C VAL A 57 3.94 3.24 5.63
N ASN A 58 5.21 3.62 5.66
CA ASN A 58 6.05 3.47 6.85
C ASN A 58 5.47 4.20 8.06
N SER A 59 4.98 5.42 7.87
CA SER A 59 4.31 6.17 8.93
C SER A 59 3.00 5.53 9.38
N LEU A 60 2.20 4.99 8.45
CA LEU A 60 0.92 4.36 8.75
C LEU A 60 1.07 3.06 9.52
N LEU A 61 2.06 2.24 9.16
CA LEU A 61 2.33 0.95 9.79
C LEU A 61 3.34 1.06 10.96
N ASN A 62 3.75 2.28 11.30
CA ASN A 62 4.75 2.57 12.33
C ASN A 62 6.02 1.70 12.18
N THR A 63 6.52 1.58 10.95
CA THR A 63 7.62 0.67 10.62
C THR A 63 8.74 1.38 9.88
N LYS A 64 9.96 0.86 10.02
CA LYS A 64 11.17 1.33 9.32
C LYS A 64 11.61 0.40 8.21
N LYS A 65 10.81 -0.61 7.89
CA LYS A 65 11.12 -1.59 6.85
C LYS A 65 11.23 -0.89 5.47
N PRO A 66 12.08 -1.40 4.57
CA PRO A 66 12.22 -0.83 3.23
C PRO A 66 10.89 -0.91 2.46
N VAL A 67 10.52 0.18 1.78
CA VAL A 67 9.38 0.21 0.86
C VAL A 67 9.88 0.31 -0.58
N ILE A 68 9.61 -0.71 -1.37
CA ILE A 68 10.02 -0.82 -2.77
C ILE A 68 8.82 -0.44 -3.63
N ARG A 69 8.90 0.71 -4.31
CA ARG A 69 7.82 1.19 -5.18
C ARG A 69 7.99 0.69 -6.61
N ILE A 70 6.98 0.00 -7.15
CA ILE A 70 6.96 -0.54 -8.50
C ILE A 70 5.79 0.06 -9.28
N PRO A 71 5.98 1.14 -10.04
CA PRO A 71 4.92 1.73 -10.85
C PRO A 71 4.70 0.90 -12.13
N ALA A 72 3.59 0.15 -12.18
CA ALA A 72 3.21 -0.63 -13.37
C ALA A 72 1.72 -0.46 -13.77
N VAL A 73 1.12 0.68 -13.42
CA VAL A 73 -0.27 1.06 -13.75
C VAL A 73 -1.25 -0.10 -13.44
N CYS A 74 -2.05 -0.55 -14.40
CA CYS A 74 -3.05 -1.62 -14.21
C CYS A 74 -2.40 -2.99 -13.95
N GLY A 75 -1.15 -3.19 -14.35
CA GLY A 75 -0.36 -4.38 -14.01
C GLY A 75 0.29 -4.32 -12.63
N GLY A 76 0.08 -3.21 -11.90
CA GLY A 76 0.72 -2.89 -10.64
C GLY A 76 0.61 -3.94 -9.56
N GLY A 77 -0.60 -4.46 -9.33
CA GLY A 77 -0.82 -5.49 -8.31
C GLY A 77 -0.04 -6.78 -8.58
N GLY A 78 -0.03 -7.22 -9.85
CA GLY A 78 0.72 -8.41 -10.26
C GLY A 78 2.23 -8.21 -10.20
N ALA A 79 2.73 -7.05 -10.64
CA ALA A 79 4.15 -6.72 -10.58
C ALA A 79 4.67 -6.62 -9.13
N ALA A 80 3.88 -6.03 -8.23
CA ALA A 80 4.21 -5.96 -6.81
C ALA A 80 4.26 -7.35 -6.18
N LEU A 81 3.27 -8.20 -6.46
CA LEU A 81 3.23 -9.57 -5.94
C LEU A 81 4.38 -10.44 -6.48
N TRP A 82 4.71 -10.32 -7.76
CA TRP A 82 5.83 -11.07 -8.35
C TRP A 82 7.20 -10.67 -7.79
N SER A 83 7.32 -9.44 -7.30
CA SER A 83 8.60 -8.90 -6.79
C SER A 83 8.74 -8.98 -5.27
N ALA A 84 7.66 -9.38 -4.57
CA ALA A 84 7.62 -9.58 -3.12
C ALA A 84 8.10 -10.98 -2.76
#